data_AF-A0A927HGR8-F1
#
_entry.id   AF-A0A927HGR8-F1
#
_cell.length_a   1.000
_cell.length_b   1.000
_cell.length_c   1.000
_cell.angle_alpha   90.00
_cell.angle_beta   90.00
_cell.angle_gamma   90.00
#
_symmetry.space_group_name_H-M   'P 1'
#
loop_
_entity.id
_entity.type
_entity.pdbx_description
1 polymer ?
#
loop_
_entity_poly.entity_id
_entity_poly.type
_entity_poly.pdbx_seq_one_letter_code
_entity_poly.pdbx_strand_id
1 'polypeptide(L)'
;MLKILDAICNLLAILAGIYLVAIMFGIVFQATARSFNFSGSSHIFTFSEYGLLYIAMAASPWLVRLRGHVFIEMLTAALPRDFGRVFSRFVALLCFVVCAILVWYSAQNTIKAYNFGDADMRSLDMPKWLLLISMPICFGLMALNFLRFVFGSETLHTGEAGVHE
;
A
#
# COMPACT_ATOMS: atom_id res chain seq x y z
N MET A 1 -16.62 -9.76 10.96
CA MET A 1 -15.19 -9.35 10.87
C MET A 1 -14.76 -9.06 9.42
N LEU A 2 -14.98 -9.99 8.47
CA LEU A 2 -14.58 -9.81 7.06
C LEU A 2 -15.17 -8.56 6.38
N LYS A 3 -16.48 -8.30 6.55
CA LYS A 3 -17.15 -7.11 5.97
C LYS A 3 -16.60 -5.76 6.47
N ILE A 4 -16.07 -5.72 7.69
CA ILE A 4 -15.52 -4.49 8.29
C ILE A 4 -14.16 -4.18 7.68
N LEU A 5 -13.31 -5.19 7.54
CA LEU A 5 -12.00 -5.05 6.88
C LEU A 5 -12.17 -4.66 5.40
N ASP A 6 -13.17 -5.25 4.75
CA ASP A 6 -13.55 -4.94 3.38
C ASP A 6 -14.01 -3.48 3.23
N ALA A 7 -14.83 -2.99 4.16
CA ALA A 7 -15.28 -1.61 4.18
C ALA A 7 -14.13 -0.63 4.45
N ILE A 8 -13.23 -0.95 5.40
CA ILE A 8 -12.05 -0.12 5.71
C ILE A 8 -11.14 0.01 4.48
N CYS A 9 -10.84 -1.10 3.80
CA CYS A 9 -9.98 -1.08 2.61
C CYS A 9 -10.62 -0.30 1.46
N ASN A 10 -11.94 -0.44 1.24
CA ASN A 10 -12.64 0.33 0.20
C ASN A 10 -12.66 1.83 0.52
N LEU A 11 -12.89 2.20 1.79
CA LEU A 11 -12.87 3.60 2.21
C LEU A 11 -11.47 4.19 2.05
N LEU A 12 -10.42 3.47 2.47
CA LEU A 12 -9.03 3.88 2.25
C LEU A 12 -8.70 4.06 0.77
N ALA A 13 -9.16 3.16 -0.10
CA ALA A 13 -8.95 3.25 -1.54
C ALA A 13 -9.66 4.46 -2.16
N ILE A 14 -10.90 4.73 -1.76
CA ILE A 14 -11.65 5.92 -2.22
C ILE A 14 -10.93 7.19 -1.77
N LEU A 15 -10.52 7.28 -0.51
CA LEU A 15 -9.77 8.41 0.01
C LEU A 15 -8.43 8.58 -0.72
N ALA A 16 -7.71 7.49 -0.96
CA ALA A 16 -6.45 7.49 -1.70
C ALA A 16 -6.65 7.98 -3.14
N GLY A 17 -7.72 7.56 -3.81
CA GLY A 17 -8.07 8.01 -5.16
C GLY A 17 -8.44 9.48 -5.23
N ILE A 18 -9.28 9.97 -4.30
CA ILE A 18 -9.62 11.40 -4.19
C ILE A 18 -8.35 12.23 -3.96
N TYR A 19 -7.50 11.78 -3.04
CA TYR A 19 -6.28 12.48 -2.71
C TYR A 19 -5.26 12.44 -3.85
N LEU A 20 -5.19 11.36 -4.64
CA LEU A 20 -4.39 11.26 -5.86
C LEU A 20 -4.80 12.30 -6.89
N VAL A 21 -6.10 12.46 -7.14
CA VAL A 21 -6.60 13.51 -8.05
C VAL A 21 -6.24 14.90 -7.52
N ALA A 22 -6.39 15.14 -6.21
CA ALA A 22 -6.05 16.41 -5.60
C ALA A 22 -4.55 16.77 -5.74
N ILE A 23 -3.64 15.82 -5.49
CA ILE A 23 -2.20 16.07 -5.67
C ILE A 23 -1.82 16.25 -7.13
N MET A 24 -2.51 15.59 -8.07
CA MET A 24 -2.27 15.76 -9.50
C MET A 24 -2.53 17.22 -9.90
N PHE A 25 -3.68 17.78 -9.50
CA PHE A 25 -3.98 19.19 -9.72
C PHE A 25 -2.97 20.12 -9.02
N GLY A 26 -2.56 19.79 -7.79
CA GLY A 26 -1.56 20.56 -7.05
C GLY A 26 -0.19 20.61 -7.75
N ILE A 27 0.29 19.47 -8.25
CA ILE A 27 1.56 19.37 -8.97
C ILE A 27 1.49 20.11 -10.30
N VAL A 28 0.39 19.98 -11.05
CA VAL A 28 0.20 20.69 -12.32
C VAL A 28 0.20 22.20 -12.08
N PHE A 29 -0.55 22.69 -11.08
CA PHE A 29 -0.58 24.12 -10.74
C PHE A 29 0.81 24.65 -10.37
N GLN A 30 1.56 23.90 -9.56
CA GLN A 30 2.92 24.29 -9.17
C GLN A 30 3.87 24.31 -10.37
N ALA A 31 3.81 23.31 -11.25
CA ALA A 31 4.61 23.22 -12.46
C ALA A 31 4.32 24.39 -13.42
N THR A 32 3.05 24.77 -13.54
CA THR A 32 2.64 25.94 -14.32
C THR A 32 3.14 27.24 -13.68
N ALA A 33 2.95 27.45 -12.38
CA ALA A 33 3.42 28.64 -11.67
C ALA A 33 4.94 28.84 -11.77
N ARG A 34 5.71 27.73 -11.71
CA ARG A 34 7.16 27.76 -11.90
C ARG A 34 7.55 28.12 -13.34
N SER A 35 6.81 27.63 -14.33
CA SER A 35 7.01 27.98 -15.75
C SER A 35 6.80 29.48 -16.03
N PHE A 36 5.97 30.16 -15.23
CA PHE A 36 5.77 31.62 -15.28
C PHE A 36 6.76 32.41 -14.42
N ASN A 37 7.86 31.80 -13.97
CA ASN A 37 8.95 32.44 -13.21
C ASN A 37 8.53 32.98 -11.82
N PHE A 38 7.41 32.51 -11.27
CA PHE A 38 7.08 32.69 -9.86
C PHE A 38 7.94 31.73 -9.02
N SER A 39 8.49 32.22 -7.90
CA SER A 39 9.23 31.38 -6.95
C SER A 39 8.33 30.24 -6.47
N GLY A 40 8.61 29.02 -6.96
CA GLY A 40 7.84 27.84 -6.60
C GLY A 40 7.96 27.59 -5.10
N SER A 41 6.85 27.69 -4.36
CA SER A 41 6.84 27.48 -2.92
C SER A 41 7.33 26.07 -2.57
N SER A 42 8.44 26.00 -1.81
CA SER A 42 9.08 24.75 -1.34
C SER A 42 8.11 23.87 -0.53
N HIS A 43 7.13 24.48 0.14
CA HIS A 43 6.15 23.77 0.97
C HIS A 43 5.23 22.83 0.18
N ILE A 44 4.87 23.19 -1.05
CA ILE A 44 3.97 22.38 -1.89
C ILE A 44 4.68 21.10 -2.35
N PHE A 45 5.99 21.17 -2.60
CA PHE A 45 6.78 20.01 -3.02
C PHE A 45 6.84 18.93 -1.92
N THR A 46 7.13 19.34 -0.69
CA THR A 46 7.17 18.43 0.47
C THR A 46 5.79 17.84 0.78
N PHE A 47 4.71 18.61 0.60
CA PHE A 47 3.34 18.11 0.78
C PHE A 47 2.97 17.04 -0.27
N SER A 48 3.35 17.24 -1.53
CA SER A 48 3.13 16.25 -2.58
C SER A 48 3.92 14.96 -2.36
N GLU A 49 5.16 15.04 -1.90
CA GLU A 49 6.01 13.86 -1.60
C GLU A 49 5.41 13.01 -0.48
N TYR A 50 5.06 13.64 0.65
CA TYR A 50 4.40 12.95 1.76
C TYR A 50 3.02 12.44 1.37
N GLY A 51 2.30 13.24 0.59
CA GLY A 51 1.00 12.86 0.04
C GLY A 51 1.06 11.59 -0.81
N LEU A 52 2.05 11.47 -1.69
CA LEU A 52 2.24 10.27 -2.51
C LEU A 52 2.47 9.02 -1.66
N LEU A 53 3.26 9.16 -0.59
CA LEU A 53 3.52 8.08 0.36
C LEU A 53 2.24 7.61 1.06
N TYR A 54 1.40 8.54 1.53
CA TYR A 54 0.11 8.17 2.14
C TYR A 54 -0.85 7.51 1.16
N ILE A 55 -0.92 7.97 -0.09
CA ILE A 55 -1.75 7.33 -1.12
C ILE A 55 -1.28 5.89 -1.35
N ALA A 56 0.02 5.68 -1.54
CA ALA A 56 0.58 4.36 -1.81
C ALA A 56 0.28 3.40 -0.65
N MET A 57 0.48 3.86 0.60
CA MET A 57 0.16 3.09 1.79
C MET A 57 -1.34 2.81 1.90
N ALA A 58 -2.22 3.77 1.63
CA ALA A 58 -3.67 3.59 1.73
C ALA A 58 -4.26 2.72 0.60
N ALA A 59 -3.69 2.77 -0.60
CA ALA A 59 -4.15 2.01 -1.76
C ALA A 59 -3.69 0.53 -1.73
N SER A 60 -2.51 0.25 -1.15
CA SER A 60 -1.92 -1.09 -1.20
C SER A 60 -2.76 -2.23 -0.58
N PRO A 61 -3.50 -2.07 0.54
CA PRO A 61 -4.32 -3.14 1.10
C PRO A 61 -5.50 -3.48 0.19
N TRP A 62 -6.05 -2.49 -0.51
CA TRP A 62 -7.10 -2.69 -1.50
C TRP A 62 -6.57 -3.38 -2.76
N LEU A 63 -5.37 -3.03 -3.21
CA LEU A 63 -4.72 -3.66 -4.36
C LEU A 63 -4.49 -5.17 -4.13
N VAL A 64 -4.05 -5.56 -2.93
CA VAL A 64 -3.90 -6.98 -2.55
C VAL A 64 -5.23 -7.74 -2.62
N ARG A 65 -6.36 -7.07 -2.35
CA ARG A 65 -7.69 -7.69 -2.46
C ARG A 65 -8.16 -7.85 -3.91
N LEU A 66 -7.76 -6.93 -4.79
CA LEU A 66 -8.19 -6.95 -6.20
C LEU A 66 -7.54 -8.09 -7.00
N ARG A 67 -6.45 -8.70 -6.49
CA ARG A 67 -5.71 -9.84 -7.09
C ARG A 67 -5.22 -9.63 -8.53
N GLY A 68 -5.39 -8.43 -9.09
CA GLY A 68 -5.51 -8.23 -10.54
C GLY A 68 -4.29 -8.52 -11.40
N HIS A 69 -3.06 -8.40 -10.90
CA HIS A 69 -1.84 -8.62 -11.72
C HIS A 69 -0.56 -8.90 -10.91
N VAL A 70 -0.65 -9.06 -9.59
CA VAL A 70 0.54 -9.27 -8.73
C VAL A 70 1.05 -10.72 -8.85
N PHE A 71 0.20 -11.64 -9.30
CA PHE A 71 0.54 -13.04 -9.48
C PHE A 71 0.64 -13.33 -10.96
N ILE A 72 1.80 -13.85 -11.39
CA ILE A 72 2.03 -14.28 -12.76
C ILE A 72 1.09 -15.45 -13.02
N GLU A 73 -0.13 -15.17 -13.51
CA GLU A 73 -1.13 -16.21 -13.77
C GLU A 73 -0.63 -17.22 -14.80
N MET A 74 0.31 -16.83 -15.67
CA MET A 74 1.06 -17.71 -16.57
C MET A 74 1.78 -18.85 -15.82
N LEU A 75 2.37 -18.60 -14.65
CA LEU A 75 3.10 -19.61 -13.89
C LEU A 75 2.13 -20.62 -13.26
N THR A 76 0.93 -20.18 -12.89
CA THR A 76 -0.12 -21.03 -12.33
C THR A 76 -0.96 -21.75 -13.39
N ALA A 77 -1.02 -21.22 -14.62
CA ALA A 77 -1.67 -21.87 -15.76
C ALA A 77 -0.88 -23.09 -16.26
N ALA A 78 0.43 -23.13 -16.03
CA ALA A 78 1.28 -24.28 -16.34
C ALA A 78 1.21 -25.42 -15.29
N LEU A 79 0.58 -25.20 -14.13
CA LEU A 79 0.60 -26.12 -13.01
C LEU A 79 -0.77 -26.84 -12.83
N PRO A 80 -0.82 -28.16 -12.60
CA PRO A 80 -2.07 -28.89 -12.36
C PRO A 80 -2.86 -28.32 -11.18
N ARG A 81 -4.19 -28.26 -11.35
CA ARG A 81 -5.16 -27.56 -10.45
C ARG A 81 -5.01 -27.90 -8.96
N ASP A 82 -4.62 -29.12 -8.61
CA ASP A 82 -4.47 -29.55 -7.21
C ASP A 82 -3.15 -29.05 -6.56
N PHE A 83 -2.04 -29.06 -7.30
CA PHE A 83 -0.76 -28.49 -6.83
C PHE A 83 -0.80 -26.96 -6.80
N GLY A 84 -1.52 -26.35 -7.75
CA GLY A 84 -1.70 -24.90 -7.79
C GLY A 84 -2.30 -24.33 -6.51
N ARG A 85 -3.25 -25.04 -5.88
CA ARG A 85 -3.90 -24.59 -4.62
C ARG A 85 -2.95 -24.63 -3.43
N VAL A 86 -2.13 -25.67 -3.30
CA VAL A 86 -1.16 -25.82 -2.20
C VAL A 86 -0.04 -24.78 -2.34
N PHE A 87 0.47 -24.61 -3.56
CA PHE A 87 1.47 -23.59 -3.86
C PHE A 87 0.95 -22.18 -3.57
N SER A 88 -0.29 -21.89 -3.99
CA SER A 88 -0.96 -20.61 -3.71
C SER A 88 -1.04 -20.28 -2.22
N ARG A 89 -1.40 -21.28 -1.40
CA ARG A 89 -1.46 -21.12 0.06
C ARG A 89 -0.07 -20.91 0.66
N PHE A 90 0.95 -21.61 0.16
CA PHE A 90 2.32 -21.43 0.62
C PHE A 90 2.84 -20.02 0.31
N VAL A 91 2.58 -19.50 -0.89
CA VAL A 91 2.94 -18.13 -1.28
C VAL A 91 2.18 -17.12 -0.43
N ALA A 92 0.87 -17.30 -0.20
CA ALA A 92 0.08 -16.44 0.68
C ALA A 92 0.64 -16.42 2.11
N LEU A 93 1.07 -17.57 2.63
CA LEU A 93 1.70 -17.68 3.95
C LEU A 93 3.04 -16.96 3.99
N LEU A 94 3.87 -17.11 2.95
CA LEU A 94 5.14 -16.40 2.83
C LEU A 94 4.94 -14.88 2.79
N CYS A 95 3.98 -14.39 1.99
CA CYS A 95 3.59 -12.98 1.96
C CYS A 95 3.09 -12.49 3.32
N PHE A 96 2.31 -13.30 4.05
CA PHE A 96 1.88 -13.00 5.41
C PHE A 96 3.08 -12.83 6.36
N VAL A 97 4.02 -13.76 6.35
CA VAL A 97 5.23 -13.71 7.20
C VAL A 97 6.06 -12.46 6.89
N VAL A 98 6.28 -12.16 5.61
CA VAL A 98 7.01 -10.95 5.19
C VAL A 98 6.28 -9.69 5.69
N CYS A 99 4.96 -9.60 5.50
CA CYS A 99 4.18 -8.47 6.00
C CYS A 99 4.27 -8.35 7.53
N ALA A 100 4.21 -9.46 8.27
CA ALA A 100 4.33 -9.45 9.73
C ALA A 100 5.71 -8.96 10.20
N ILE A 101 6.79 -9.38 9.53
CA ILE A 101 8.15 -8.88 9.79
C ILE A 101 8.23 -7.37 9.51
N LEU A 102 7.65 -6.90 8.40
CA LEU A 102 7.61 -5.49 8.05
C LEU A 102 6.81 -4.66 9.07
N VAL A 103 5.69 -5.18 9.59
CA VAL A 103 4.95 -4.53 10.68
C VAL A 103 5.83 -4.39 11.92
N TRP A 104 6.51 -5.47 12.32
CA TRP A 104 7.40 -5.44 13.48
C TRP A 104 8.54 -4.42 13.31
N TYR A 105 9.21 -4.45 12.16
CA TYR A 105 10.32 -3.57 11.85
C TYR A 105 9.87 -2.11 11.75
N SER A 106 8.77 -1.84 11.05
CA SER A 106 8.22 -0.48 10.93
C SER A 106 7.74 0.06 12.27
N ALA A 107 7.05 -0.73 13.10
CA ALA A 107 6.63 -0.34 14.44
C ALA A 107 7.83 0.01 15.35
N GLN A 108 8.88 -0.82 15.33
CA GLN A 108 10.13 -0.52 16.05
C GLN A 108 10.75 0.79 15.60
N ASN A 109 10.81 1.05 14.30
CA ASN A 109 11.34 2.31 13.78
C ASN A 109 10.46 3.50 14.17
N THR A 110 9.13 3.34 14.20
CA THR A 110 8.21 4.43 14.60
C THR A 110 8.39 4.79 16.06
N ILE A 111 8.54 3.79 16.94
CA ILE A 111 8.80 4.00 18.36
C ILE A 111 10.17 4.67 18.57
N LYS A 112 11.20 4.23 17.84
CA LYS A 112 12.53 4.87 17.88
C LYS A 112 12.48 6.32 17.42
N ALA A 113 11.79 6.60 16.30
CA ALA A 113 11.61 7.96 15.78
C ALA A 113 10.83 8.87 16.74
N TYR A 114 9.84 8.32 17.43
CA TYR A 114 9.09 9.04 18.47
C TYR A 114 9.98 9.37 19.68
N ASN A 115 10.77 8.41 20.16
CA ASN A 115 11.64 8.59 21.34
C ASN A 115 12.85 9.50 21.07
N PHE A 116 13.42 9.47 19.86
CA PHE A 116 14.53 10.34 19.49
C PHE A 116 14.09 11.78 19.14
N GLY A 117 12.78 12.02 18.97
CA GLY A 117 12.28 13.33 18.53
C GLY A 117 12.84 13.74 17.16
N ASP A 118 13.18 12.75 16.32
CA ASP A 118 13.93 12.94 15.10
C ASP A 118 13.03 13.61 14.03
N ALA A 119 13.15 14.92 13.90
CA ALA A 119 12.51 15.69 12.83
C ALA A 119 13.29 15.49 11.53
N ASP A 120 12.59 15.29 10.42
CA ASP A 120 13.28 15.27 9.13
C ASP A 120 13.63 16.71 8.81
N MET A 121 14.92 17.03 8.85
CA MET A 121 15.43 18.36 8.48
C MET A 121 15.24 18.54 6.96
N ARG A 122 14.03 18.87 6.55
CA ARG A 122 13.65 19.35 5.22
C ARG A 122 12.89 20.67 5.37
N SER A 123 12.40 21.22 4.25
CA SER A 123 11.79 22.57 4.20
C SER A 123 10.47 22.73 4.99
N LEU A 124 9.93 21.64 5.55
CA LEU A 124 8.86 21.61 6.55
C LEU A 124 9.34 20.65 7.64
N ASP A 125 9.56 21.15 8.86
CA ASP A 125 9.86 20.33 10.04
C ASP A 125 8.61 19.51 10.41
N MET A 126 8.35 18.45 9.65
CA MET A 126 7.29 17.51 9.92
C MET A 126 7.89 16.33 10.66
N PRO A 127 7.34 15.95 11.83
CA PRO A 127 8.00 14.98 12.68
C PRO A 127 7.86 13.58 12.04
N LYS A 128 8.99 12.90 11.81
CA LYS A 128 9.08 11.65 11.01
C LYS A 128 8.11 10.56 11.45
N TRP A 129 7.83 10.48 12.75
CA TRP A 129 6.89 9.52 13.33
C TRP A 129 5.50 9.57 12.69
N LEU A 130 5.03 10.74 12.22
CA LEU A 130 3.71 10.88 11.62
C LEU A 130 3.63 10.18 10.25
N LEU A 131 4.72 10.19 9.48
CA LEU A 131 4.82 9.38 8.26
C LEU A 131 5.02 7.91 8.60
N LEU A 132 5.91 7.62 9.54
CA LEU A 132 6.30 6.26 9.87
C LEU A 132 5.19 5.44 10.52
N ILE A 133 4.21 6.07 11.17
CA ILE A 133 3.04 5.36 11.75
C ILE A 133 2.10 4.80 10.69
N SER A 134 2.07 5.37 9.48
CA SER A 134 1.23 4.87 8.39
C SER A 134 1.71 3.51 7.87
N MET A 135 3.02 3.27 7.89
CA MET A 135 3.67 2.03 7.46
C MET A 135 3.18 0.78 8.24
N PRO A 136 3.27 0.72 9.59
CA PRO A 136 2.80 -0.44 10.35
C PRO A 136 1.28 -0.65 10.24
N ILE A 137 0.49 0.42 10.11
CA ILE A 137 -0.95 0.32 9.90
C ILE A 137 -1.26 -0.33 8.55
N CYS A 138 -0.61 0.14 7.49
CA CYS A 138 -0.74 -0.39 6.13
C CYS A 138 -0.31 -1.86 6.05
N PHE A 139 0.91 -2.19 6.51
CA PHE A 139 1.40 -3.56 6.49
C PHE A 139 0.57 -4.48 7.40
N GLY A 140 0.00 -3.96 8.49
CA GLY A 140 -0.90 -4.71 9.36
C GLY A 140 -2.21 -5.06 8.66
N LEU A 141 -2.84 -4.09 7.99
CA LEU A 141 -4.02 -4.34 7.16
C LEU A 141 -3.71 -5.33 6.02
N MET A 142 -2.54 -5.22 5.41
CA MET A 142 -2.11 -6.13 4.35
C MET A 142 -1.86 -7.55 4.87
N ALA A 143 -1.24 -7.70 6.04
CA ALA A 143 -1.07 -8.99 6.72
C ALA A 143 -2.43 -9.64 7.05
N LEU A 144 -3.40 -8.87 7.54
CA LEU A 144 -4.76 -9.38 7.78
C LEU A 144 -5.45 -9.84 6.48
N ASN A 145 -5.24 -9.12 5.37
CA ASN A 145 -5.71 -9.56 4.06
C ASN A 145 -5.05 -10.88 3.63
N PHE A 146 -3.73 -11.03 3.77
CA PHE A 146 -3.04 -12.29 3.47
C PHE A 146 -3.46 -13.44 4.40
N LEU A 147 -3.72 -13.16 5.67
CA LEU A 147 -4.24 -14.16 6.61
C LEU A 147 -5.59 -14.71 6.17
N ARG A 148 -6.47 -13.85 5.61
CA ARG A 148 -7.73 -14.29 4.99
C ARG A 148 -7.49 -15.25 3.84
N PHE A 149 -6.47 -15.03 3.01
CA PHE A 149 -6.13 -15.94 1.90
C PHE A 149 -5.58 -17.29 2.38
N VAL A 150 -4.90 -17.32 3.53
CA VAL A 150 -4.36 -18.55 4.12
C VAL A 150 -5.48 -19.40 4.74
N PHE A 151 -6.43 -18.78 5.45
CA PHE A 151 -7.51 -19.48 6.17
C PHE A 151 -8.83 -19.61 5.40
N GLY A 152 -9.02 -18.82 4.33
CA GLY A 152 -10.23 -18.83 3.51
C GLY A 152 -10.29 -20.00 2.52
N SER A 153 -11.50 -20.42 2.17
CA SER A 153 -11.76 -21.42 1.11
C SER A 153 -11.55 -20.88 -0.31
N GLU A 154 -11.35 -19.56 -0.45
CA GLU A 154 -11.09 -18.89 -1.72
C GLU A 154 -9.63 -19.05 -2.10
N THR A 155 -9.36 -19.77 -3.18
CA THR A 155 -8.01 -19.92 -3.73
C THR A 155 -7.55 -18.59 -4.30
N LEU A 156 -6.30 -18.22 -4.00
CA LEU A 156 -5.68 -16.98 -4.47
C LEU A 156 -5.41 -17.02 -6.00
N HIS A 157 -5.40 -18.21 -6.61
CA HIS A 157 -5.42 -18.41 -8.06
C HIS A 157 -6.74 -19.03 -8.51
N THR A 158 -7.38 -18.42 -9.51
CA THR A 158 -8.55 -18.98 -10.18
C THR A 158 -8.15 -20.11 -11.13
N GLY A 159 -6.87 -20.19 -11.53
CA GLY A 159 -6.38 -21.24 -12.43
C GLY A 159 -6.98 -21.17 -13.84
N GLU A 160 -7.60 -20.04 -14.16
CA GLU A 160 -8.02 -19.71 -15.52
C GLU A 160 -6.94 -18.80 -16.07
N ALA A 161 -6.23 -19.29 -17.10
CA ALA A 161 -5.41 -18.41 -17.91
C ALA A 161 -6.34 -17.30 -18.43
N GLY A 162 -5.94 -16.04 -18.26
CA GLY A 162 -6.63 -14.88 -18.83
C GLY A 162 -6.84 -15.03 -20.33
N VAL A 163 -7.95 -15.66 -20.71
CA VAL A 163 -8.51 -15.68 -22.07
C VAL A 163 -9.87 -14.98 -22.01
N HIS A 164 -9.95 -13.85 -21.31
CA HIS A 164 -11.08 -12.93 -21.39
C HIS A 164 -10.59 -11.50 -21.13
N GLU A 165 -9.62 -11.05 -21.92
CA GLU A 165 -9.53 -9.64 -22.35
C GLU A 165 -9.24 -9.60 -23.85
#